data_AF-A0A1H8EMF2-F1
#
_entry.id   AF-A0A1H8EMF2-F1
#
_cell.length_a   1.000
_cell.length_b   1.000
_cell.length_c   1.000
_cell.angle_alpha   90.00
_cell.angle_beta   90.00
_cell.angle_gamma   90.00
#
_symmetry.space_group_name_H-M   'P 1'
#
loop_
_entity.id
_entity.type
_entity.pdbx_description
1 polymer ?
#
loop_
_entity_poly.entity_id
_entity_poly.type
_entity_poly.pdbx_seq_one_letter_code
_entity_poly.pdbx_strand_id
1 'polypeptide(L)'
;MNRRRFVTALGAAGAAALAGCTRGDESADGTTEMATDAGTTTSTADGSESGSNGAPTSVVETFITRTVEGDREGAIALLHPDHPMHPDNVEGDQAFRLDPAVERVERVETEVRTRNASAADARSITGVNWVFEDGELASVLEGRDAAVVSARTVGSTAVEYRSLVVTADGEWRILWQGVETDAASDPPALRPRVVDTVSVTDDGGSADVRFAESAPAGTVTVASTSAGDEVATDTPADAGSVTVDLDPDGDEIVVTATVDGETRPVYRERTGAMRIVDEIRVQVPENANNPWGTTARVVTAEFESDGSLRAESTRAGGENAIDPAGAANYIVVQIHDGGDEVVVTLTEDGETEEVHRERVAP
;
A
#
# COMPACT_ATOMS: atom_id res chain seq x y z
N MET A 1 30.94 -8.19 19.96
CA MET A 1 30.38 -9.07 21.02
C MET A 1 28.95 -8.58 21.24
N ASN A 2 27.84 -9.31 21.06
CA ASN A 2 27.56 -10.74 20.94
C ASN A 2 26.35 -10.89 20.00
N ARG A 3 26.50 -11.65 18.91
CA ARG A 3 25.37 -12.07 18.04
C ARG A 3 24.70 -13.28 18.70
N ARG A 4 23.39 -13.23 18.95
CA ARG A 4 22.62 -14.43 19.31
C ARG A 4 22.15 -15.10 18.03
N ARG A 5 22.85 -16.18 17.68
CA ARG A 5 22.49 -17.16 16.66
C ARG A 5 21.42 -18.06 17.26
N PHE A 6 20.22 -18.10 16.68
CA PHE A 6 19.32 -19.22 16.90
C PHE A 6 19.61 -20.26 15.81
N VAL A 7 20.20 -21.36 16.26
CA VAL A 7 20.43 -22.57 15.48
C VAL A 7 19.16 -23.40 15.59
N THR A 8 18.43 -23.55 14.49
CA THR A 8 17.42 -24.63 14.37
C THR A 8 17.99 -25.67 13.43
N ALA A 9 18.31 -26.83 14.01
CA ALA A 9 18.92 -27.95 13.32
C ALA A 9 17.85 -28.88 12.71
N LEU A 10 18.07 -29.19 11.43
CA LEU A 10 17.77 -30.42 10.68
C LEU A 10 16.39 -31.11 10.79
N GLY A 11 15.76 -31.21 9.62
CA GLY A 11 15.01 -32.38 9.16
C GLY A 11 15.29 -32.62 7.67
N ALA A 12 16.21 -33.54 7.35
CA ALA A 12 16.52 -33.94 5.98
C ALA A 12 15.60 -35.08 5.54
N ALA A 13 14.98 -34.94 4.37
CA ALA A 13 14.48 -36.05 3.58
C ALA A 13 14.81 -35.79 2.10
N GLY A 14 15.57 -36.69 1.50
CA GLY A 14 15.97 -36.61 0.09
C GLY A 14 15.34 -37.69 -0.77
N ALA A 15 15.30 -37.46 -2.08
CA ALA A 15 15.55 -38.40 -3.19
C ALA A 15 15.32 -37.64 -4.52
N ALA A 16 16.37 -37.45 -5.33
CA ALA A 16 16.68 -38.17 -6.58
C ALA A 16 16.00 -37.57 -7.83
N ALA A 17 16.71 -36.84 -8.69
CA ALA A 17 17.65 -37.28 -9.75
C ALA A 17 16.98 -37.60 -11.10
N LEU A 18 17.15 -36.69 -12.08
CA LEU A 18 17.36 -36.94 -13.53
C LEU A 18 18.21 -35.73 -14.01
N ALA A 19 19.51 -35.82 -14.32
CA ALA A 19 20.21 -36.58 -15.36
C ALA A 19 19.71 -36.25 -16.78
N GLY A 20 20.52 -35.52 -17.55
CA GLY A 20 20.29 -35.31 -18.99
C GLY A 20 21.19 -34.26 -19.66
N CYS A 21 22.50 -34.55 -19.78
CA CYS A 21 23.38 -33.94 -20.79
C CYS A 21 22.78 -34.20 -22.21
N THR A 22 23.00 -33.38 -23.25
CA THR A 22 24.20 -33.49 -24.10
C THR A 22 24.44 -32.25 -24.98
N ARG A 23 25.70 -31.84 -24.93
CA ARG A 23 26.59 -31.21 -25.93
C ARG A 23 26.31 -31.60 -27.39
N GLY A 24 26.52 -30.64 -28.30
CA GLY A 24 26.73 -30.85 -29.74
C GLY A 24 27.59 -29.72 -30.32
N ASP A 25 28.87 -30.00 -30.51
CA ASP A 25 29.81 -29.26 -31.37
C ASP A 25 29.50 -29.56 -32.85
N GLU A 26 29.86 -28.63 -33.76
CA GLU A 26 30.66 -28.88 -34.99
C GLU A 26 30.32 -27.91 -36.17
N SER A 27 31.29 -27.02 -36.42
CA SER A 27 31.94 -26.70 -37.71
C SER A 27 31.14 -26.17 -38.92
N ALA A 28 31.56 -24.98 -39.41
CA ALA A 28 32.00 -24.84 -40.81
C ALA A 28 32.80 -23.54 -41.06
N ASP A 29 33.92 -23.75 -41.75
CA ASP A 29 34.92 -22.85 -42.34
C ASP A 29 34.39 -21.66 -43.17
N GLY A 30 35.23 -20.63 -43.31
CA GLY A 30 35.08 -19.63 -44.37
C GLY A 30 35.97 -18.39 -44.24
N THR A 31 37.28 -18.54 -44.50
CA THR A 31 38.22 -17.42 -44.73
C THR A 31 37.88 -16.63 -45.99
N THR A 32 37.97 -15.29 -45.98
CA THR A 32 38.41 -14.45 -47.13
C THR A 32 38.92 -13.08 -46.65
N GLU A 33 39.91 -12.57 -47.38
CA GLU A 33 40.87 -11.50 -47.07
C GLU A 33 40.39 -10.04 -47.23
N MET A 34 41.30 -9.15 -46.81
CA MET A 34 41.32 -7.69 -46.74
C MET A 34 40.82 -6.89 -47.95
N ALA A 35 40.25 -5.71 -47.67
CA ALA A 35 40.55 -4.48 -48.43
C ALA A 35 40.35 -3.23 -47.55
N THR A 36 41.38 -2.40 -47.51
CA THR A 36 41.43 -1.07 -46.93
C THR A 36 40.68 -0.08 -47.82
N ASP A 37 39.84 0.79 -47.28
CA ASP A 37 39.52 2.06 -47.93
C ASP A 37 39.34 3.19 -46.91
N ALA A 38 40.01 4.30 -47.21
CA ALA A 38 40.07 5.52 -46.42
C ALA A 38 39.06 6.51 -46.98
N GLY A 39 37.95 6.70 -46.27
CA GLY A 39 36.94 7.71 -46.59
C GLY A 39 36.67 8.59 -45.38
N THR A 40 37.34 9.75 -45.32
CA THR A 40 37.00 10.82 -44.40
C THR A 40 35.69 11.48 -44.85
N THR A 41 34.60 11.22 -44.13
CA THR A 41 33.37 12.02 -44.23
C THR A 41 33.04 12.60 -42.85
N THR A 42 33.22 13.91 -42.75
CA THR A 42 32.78 14.73 -41.64
C THR A 42 31.25 14.77 -41.66
N SER A 43 30.60 13.99 -40.80
CA SER A 43 29.16 14.07 -40.57
C SER A 43 28.91 14.58 -39.16
N THR A 44 28.27 15.75 -39.10
CA THR A 44 27.75 16.41 -37.91
C THR A 44 26.92 15.42 -37.08
N ALA A 45 27.35 15.15 -35.86
CA ALA A 45 26.59 14.36 -34.91
C ALA A 45 25.47 15.23 -34.31
N ASP A 46 24.32 15.27 -34.96
CA ASP A 46 23.05 15.46 -34.26
C ASP A 46 22.67 14.09 -33.69
N GLY A 47 22.90 13.94 -32.38
CA GLY A 47 22.65 12.71 -31.63
C GLY A 47 21.17 12.42 -31.53
N SER A 48 20.62 11.76 -32.55
CA SER A 48 19.38 11.02 -32.44
C SER A 48 19.74 9.62 -31.93
N GLU A 49 19.73 9.44 -30.60
CA GLU A 49 19.96 8.14 -29.96
C GLU A 49 18.76 7.23 -30.15
N SER A 50 18.78 6.47 -31.25
CA SER A 50 17.98 5.26 -31.40
C SER A 50 18.56 4.13 -30.53
N GLY A 51 17.73 3.62 -29.60
CA GLY A 51 17.87 2.29 -29.00
C GLY A 51 19.01 2.13 -28.00
N SER A 52 18.75 2.43 -26.73
CA SER A 52 19.70 2.21 -25.64
C SER A 52 19.08 1.35 -24.55
N ASN A 53 19.32 0.03 -24.60
CA ASN A 53 19.12 -0.88 -23.47
C ASN A 53 19.96 -0.51 -22.22
N GLY A 54 20.67 0.62 -22.23
CA GLY A 54 21.41 1.18 -21.11
C GLY A 54 20.96 2.59 -20.71
N ALA A 55 19.75 3.04 -21.08
CA ALA A 55 19.22 4.31 -20.61
C ALA A 55 18.34 4.11 -19.36
N PRO A 56 18.33 5.05 -18.40
CA PRO A 56 17.51 4.96 -17.19
C PRO A 56 16.01 4.85 -17.49
N THR A 57 15.54 5.45 -18.59
CA THR A 57 14.14 5.32 -19.05
C THR A 57 13.80 3.93 -19.57
N SER A 58 14.71 3.33 -20.35
CA SER A 58 14.51 2.01 -20.96
C SER A 58 14.45 0.89 -19.92
N VAL A 59 15.21 0.98 -18.82
CA VAL A 59 15.11 -0.02 -17.73
C VAL A 59 13.75 0.05 -17.03
N VAL A 60 13.18 1.24 -16.80
CA VAL A 60 11.87 1.41 -16.19
C VAL A 60 10.75 0.92 -17.09
N GLU A 61 10.79 1.27 -18.38
CA GLU A 61 9.84 0.77 -19.39
C GLU A 61 9.86 -0.76 -19.48
N THR A 62 11.06 -1.36 -19.54
CA THR A 62 11.22 -2.82 -19.60
C THR A 62 10.74 -3.49 -18.33
N PHE A 63 11.04 -2.92 -17.16
CA PHE A 63 10.58 -3.45 -15.87
C PHE A 63 9.06 -3.48 -15.78
N ILE A 64 8.38 -2.37 -16.09
CA ILE A 64 6.90 -2.30 -16.06
C ILE A 64 6.30 -3.30 -17.06
N THR A 65 6.84 -3.36 -18.28
CA THR A 65 6.36 -4.29 -19.31
C THR A 65 6.45 -5.75 -18.86
N ARG A 66 7.61 -6.17 -18.34
CA ARG A 66 7.82 -7.53 -17.84
C ARG A 66 6.95 -7.87 -16.64
N THR A 67 6.77 -6.92 -15.72
CA THR A 67 5.86 -7.05 -14.58
C THR A 67 4.43 -7.32 -15.03
N VAL A 68 3.94 -6.58 -16.03
CA VAL A 68 2.59 -6.76 -16.60
C VAL A 68 2.45 -8.06 -17.38
N GLU A 69 3.50 -8.49 -18.10
CA GLU A 69 3.52 -9.77 -18.81
C GLU A 69 3.65 -11.00 -17.89
N GLY A 70 3.87 -10.78 -16.58
CA GLY A 70 4.12 -11.83 -15.61
C GLY A 70 5.51 -12.47 -15.74
N ASP A 71 6.43 -11.84 -16.47
CA ASP A 71 7.84 -12.26 -16.59
C ASP A 71 8.61 -11.91 -15.32
N ARG A 72 8.40 -12.72 -14.28
CA ARG A 72 9.01 -12.56 -12.97
C ARG A 72 10.53 -12.61 -13.01
N GLU A 73 11.10 -13.57 -13.72
CA GLU A 73 12.57 -13.73 -13.80
C GLU A 73 13.20 -12.54 -14.51
N GLY A 74 12.58 -12.08 -15.60
CA GLY A 74 13.03 -10.90 -16.32
C GLY A 74 12.85 -9.61 -15.53
N ALA A 75 11.80 -9.46 -14.73
CA ALA A 75 11.61 -8.29 -13.85
C ALA A 75 12.65 -8.26 -12.71
N ILE A 76 12.90 -9.41 -12.06
CA ILE A 76 13.92 -9.55 -11.02
C ILE A 76 15.31 -9.20 -11.56
N ALA A 77 15.63 -9.63 -12.79
CA ALA A 77 16.92 -9.33 -13.40
C ALA A 77 17.20 -7.83 -13.61
N LEU A 78 16.18 -6.97 -13.55
CA LEU A 78 16.31 -5.52 -13.67
C LEU A 78 16.41 -4.81 -12.32
N LEU A 79 16.22 -5.53 -11.20
CA LEU A 79 16.39 -4.97 -9.87
C LEU A 79 17.88 -4.71 -9.57
N HIS A 80 18.12 -3.68 -8.80
CA HIS A 80 19.43 -3.38 -8.25
C HIS A 80 19.75 -4.44 -7.17
N PRO A 81 21.02 -4.86 -6.97
CA PRO A 81 21.38 -5.80 -5.91
C PRO A 81 20.96 -5.35 -4.51
N ASP A 82 21.03 -4.04 -4.23
CA ASP A 82 20.53 -3.41 -2.99
C ASP A 82 18.99 -3.17 -2.99
N HIS A 83 18.24 -3.66 -3.99
CA HIS A 83 16.79 -3.51 -3.99
C HIS A 83 16.19 -4.32 -2.83
N PRO A 84 15.29 -3.77 -2.01
CA PRO A 84 14.81 -4.45 -0.79
C PRO A 84 14.13 -5.79 -1.05
N MET A 85 13.47 -5.91 -2.20
CA MET A 85 12.82 -7.15 -2.65
C MET A 85 13.69 -7.99 -3.61
N HIS A 86 14.99 -7.69 -3.74
CA HIS A 86 15.90 -8.55 -4.49
C HIS A 86 15.96 -9.93 -3.82
N PRO A 87 16.01 -11.05 -4.57
CA PRO A 87 16.04 -12.39 -3.99
C PRO A 87 17.16 -12.62 -2.95
N ASP A 88 18.27 -11.91 -3.09
CA ASP A 88 19.40 -11.98 -2.17
C ASP A 88 19.19 -11.22 -0.85
N ASN A 89 18.17 -10.34 -0.78
CA ASN A 89 17.87 -9.48 0.37
C ASN A 89 16.64 -9.92 1.17
N VAL A 90 15.87 -10.90 0.68
CA VAL A 90 14.68 -11.43 1.36
C VAL A 90 14.99 -12.73 2.08
N GLU A 91 14.55 -12.86 3.35
CA GLU A 91 14.72 -14.08 4.14
C GLU A 91 13.43 -14.95 4.11
N GLY A 92 13.58 -16.27 3.94
CA GLY A 92 12.46 -17.23 3.98
C GLY A 92 11.69 -17.36 2.66
N ASP A 93 10.45 -17.86 2.72
CA ASP A 93 9.57 -18.06 1.55
C ASP A 93 8.89 -16.76 1.05
N GLN A 94 9.43 -15.59 1.41
CA GLN A 94 8.99 -14.28 0.91
C GLN A 94 9.44 -14.12 -0.55
N ALA A 95 8.82 -14.88 -1.44
CA ALA A 95 9.04 -14.79 -2.87
C ALA A 95 8.65 -13.39 -3.38
N PHE A 96 9.53 -12.72 -4.12
CA PHE A 96 9.18 -11.53 -4.91
C PHE A 96 7.89 -11.79 -5.70
N ARG A 97 6.79 -11.11 -5.34
CA ARG A 97 5.50 -11.21 -6.02
C ARG A 97 5.38 -10.04 -6.99
N LEU A 98 5.04 -10.36 -8.24
CA LEU A 98 4.59 -9.35 -9.19
C LEU A 98 3.11 -9.10 -8.90
N ASP A 99 2.81 -7.91 -8.39
CA ASP A 99 1.44 -7.42 -8.28
C ASP A 99 1.32 -6.17 -9.17
N PRO A 100 1.10 -6.35 -10.47
CA PRO A 100 1.05 -5.22 -11.38
C PRO A 100 -0.21 -4.40 -11.09
N ALA A 101 -0.04 -3.10 -10.89
CA ALA A 101 -1.17 -2.17 -10.71
C ALA A 101 -2.12 -2.10 -11.94
N VAL A 102 -1.74 -2.71 -13.07
CA VAL A 102 -2.54 -2.80 -14.29
C VAL A 102 -2.42 -4.19 -14.92
N GLU A 103 -3.55 -4.72 -15.42
CA GLU A 103 -3.60 -6.05 -16.05
C GLU A 103 -3.05 -6.08 -17.49
N ARG A 104 -2.98 -4.92 -18.16
CA ARG A 104 -2.47 -4.79 -19.54
C ARG A 104 -1.96 -3.37 -19.80
N VAL A 105 -0.88 -3.27 -20.56
CA VAL A 105 -0.30 -2.01 -21.03
C VAL A 105 -0.13 -2.08 -22.54
N GLU A 106 -0.55 -1.02 -23.23
CA GLU A 106 -0.31 -0.86 -24.67
C GLU A 106 1.06 -0.26 -24.95
N ARG A 107 1.46 0.71 -24.12
CA ARG A 107 2.77 1.37 -24.15
C ARG A 107 3.09 2.03 -22.80
N VAL A 108 4.38 2.23 -22.53
CA VAL A 108 4.84 2.98 -21.36
C VAL A 108 5.53 4.25 -21.86
N GLU A 109 5.06 5.42 -21.42
CA GLU A 109 5.78 6.68 -21.62
C GLU A 109 6.74 6.91 -20.47
N THR A 110 8.00 7.27 -20.74
CA THR A 110 9.01 7.50 -19.70
C THR A 110 9.71 8.83 -19.87
N GLU A 111 10.05 9.48 -18.75
CA GLU A 111 10.78 10.75 -18.71
C GLU A 111 11.77 10.76 -17.55
N VAL A 112 13.00 11.21 -17.78
CA VAL A 112 13.96 11.47 -16.71
C VAL A 112 13.57 12.79 -16.02
N ARG A 113 13.13 12.72 -14.76
CA ARG A 113 12.79 13.91 -13.95
C ARG A 113 14.03 14.55 -13.34
N THR A 114 14.91 13.71 -12.81
CA THR A 114 16.16 14.16 -12.16
C THR A 114 17.31 13.28 -12.59
N ARG A 115 18.38 13.89 -13.10
CA ARG A 115 19.65 13.22 -13.40
C ARG A 115 20.65 13.49 -12.28
N ASN A 116 21.47 12.50 -11.94
CA ASN A 116 22.37 12.54 -10.76
C ASN A 116 21.58 12.75 -9.46
N ALA A 117 20.53 11.94 -9.29
CA ALA A 117 19.62 12.00 -8.16
C ALA A 117 20.37 11.81 -6.83
N SER A 118 20.18 12.74 -5.90
CA SER A 118 20.65 12.61 -4.54
C SER A 118 19.69 11.76 -3.70
N ALA A 119 20.10 11.39 -2.49
CA ALA A 119 19.19 10.75 -1.54
C ALA A 119 17.95 11.62 -1.29
N ALA A 120 18.08 12.95 -1.24
CA ALA A 120 16.96 13.86 -1.06
C ALA A 120 15.96 13.82 -2.22
N ASP A 121 16.44 13.70 -3.46
CA ASP A 121 15.57 13.56 -4.64
C ASP A 121 14.83 12.22 -4.62
N ALA A 122 15.53 11.16 -4.23
CA ALA A 122 14.92 9.84 -4.08
C ALA A 122 13.85 9.79 -2.98
N ARG A 123 13.98 10.59 -1.91
CA ARG A 123 12.97 10.68 -0.84
C ARG A 123 11.61 11.19 -1.33
N SER A 124 11.54 11.82 -2.50
CA SER A 124 10.27 12.29 -3.09
C SER A 124 9.51 11.20 -3.85
N ILE A 125 10.02 9.97 -3.86
CA ILE A 125 9.37 8.82 -4.49
C ILE A 125 8.56 8.08 -3.44
N THR A 126 7.30 7.79 -3.78
CA THR A 126 6.37 7.10 -2.87
C THR A 126 6.99 5.81 -2.31
N GLY A 127 7.01 5.68 -0.99
CA GLY A 127 7.49 4.49 -0.27
C GLY A 127 9.01 4.38 -0.03
N VAL A 128 9.88 5.22 -0.63
CA VAL A 128 11.35 5.11 -0.45
C VAL A 128 11.79 5.22 1.01
N ASN A 129 11.21 6.17 1.75
CA ASN A 129 11.61 6.47 3.14
C ASN A 129 11.16 5.42 4.15
N TRP A 130 10.31 4.47 3.75
CA TRP A 130 9.89 3.37 4.60
C TRP A 130 10.91 2.24 4.63
N VAL A 131 11.71 2.12 3.57
CA VAL A 131 12.56 0.95 3.34
C VAL A 131 14.04 1.26 3.49
N PHE A 132 14.46 2.48 3.18
CA PHE A 132 15.83 2.91 3.39
C PHE A 132 15.92 3.83 4.62
N GLU A 133 16.74 3.45 5.60
CA GLU A 133 16.96 4.25 6.80
C GLU A 133 17.74 5.56 6.50
N ASP A 134 17.73 6.49 7.45
CA ASP A 134 18.43 7.77 7.31
C ASP A 134 19.94 7.57 7.11
N GLY A 135 20.43 7.96 5.92
CA GLY A 135 21.84 7.84 5.54
C GLY A 135 22.19 6.55 4.79
N GLU A 136 21.31 5.54 4.82
CA GLU A 136 21.47 4.30 4.06
C GLU A 136 21.40 4.60 2.56
N LEU A 137 20.39 5.34 2.12
CA LEU A 137 20.23 5.73 0.73
C LEU A 137 21.41 6.57 0.23
N ALA A 138 21.99 7.44 1.07
CA ALA A 138 23.17 8.20 0.69
C ALA A 138 24.39 7.28 0.47
N SER A 139 24.53 6.23 1.29
CA SER A 139 25.58 5.21 1.14
C SER A 139 25.33 4.33 -0.09
N VAL A 140 24.06 4.02 -0.38
CA VAL A 140 23.64 3.29 -1.58
C VAL A 140 23.81 4.12 -2.86
N LEU A 141 23.84 5.44 -2.78
CA LEU A 141 24.05 6.29 -3.95
C LEU A 141 25.51 6.75 -4.08
N GLU A 142 26.34 6.54 -3.06
CA GLU A 142 27.72 6.99 -3.06
C GLU A 142 28.53 6.34 -4.20
N GLY A 143 29.13 7.18 -5.04
CA GLY A 143 29.98 6.76 -6.15
C GLY A 143 29.24 6.12 -7.33
N ARG A 144 27.90 6.15 -7.34
CA ARG A 144 27.06 5.56 -8.39
C ARG A 144 26.28 6.63 -9.14
N ASP A 145 25.99 6.37 -10.41
CA ASP A 145 25.08 7.21 -11.17
C ASP A 145 23.64 6.86 -10.77
N ALA A 146 22.83 7.88 -10.52
CA ALA A 146 21.45 7.74 -10.08
C ALA A 146 20.53 8.68 -10.85
N ALA A 147 19.31 8.24 -11.13
CA ALA A 147 18.29 9.07 -11.75
C ALA A 147 16.90 8.76 -11.18
N VAL A 148 16.06 9.79 -11.15
CA VAL A 148 14.62 9.64 -10.92
C VAL A 148 13.93 9.69 -12.27
N VAL A 149 13.21 8.62 -12.59
CA VAL A 149 12.48 8.46 -13.84
C VAL A 149 11.00 8.36 -13.51
N SER A 150 10.18 9.18 -14.16
CA SER A 150 8.74 8.95 -14.17
C SER A 150 8.35 8.08 -15.34
N ALA A 151 7.35 7.22 -15.13
CA ALA A 151 6.74 6.43 -16.18
C ALA A 151 5.23 6.52 -16.09
N ARG A 152 4.53 6.52 -17.23
CA ARG A 152 3.08 6.48 -17.30
C ARG A 152 2.67 5.35 -18.22
N THR A 153 1.85 4.42 -17.74
CA THR A 153 1.26 3.41 -18.61
C THR A 153 0.15 4.01 -19.45
N VAL A 154 0.01 3.52 -20.68
CA VAL A 154 -1.13 3.84 -21.54
C VAL A 154 -1.87 2.55 -21.88
N GLY A 155 -3.19 2.62 -21.74
CA GLY A 155 -4.12 1.53 -21.92
C GLY A 155 -5.47 1.91 -21.31
N SER A 156 -6.26 0.90 -20.92
CA SER A 156 -7.55 1.11 -20.25
C SER A 156 -7.43 1.79 -18.89
N THR A 157 -6.32 1.58 -18.20
CA THR A 157 -5.99 2.21 -16.92
C THR A 157 -4.60 2.82 -17.04
N ALA A 158 -4.50 4.14 -16.88
CA ALA A 158 -3.22 4.83 -16.83
C ALA A 158 -2.75 4.93 -15.39
N VAL A 159 -1.53 4.47 -15.14
CA VAL A 159 -0.88 4.54 -13.83
C VAL A 159 0.44 5.27 -14.01
N GLU A 160 0.70 6.25 -13.15
CA GLU A 160 2.00 6.91 -13.09
C GLU A 160 2.89 6.19 -12.06
N TYR A 161 4.17 6.14 -12.36
CA TYR A 161 5.20 5.54 -11.53
C TYR A 161 6.35 6.52 -11.42
N ARG A 162 7.06 6.46 -10.30
CA ARG A 162 8.35 7.13 -10.14
C ARG A 162 9.35 6.10 -9.63
N SER A 163 10.45 5.99 -10.35
CA SER A 163 11.48 4.99 -10.11
C SER A 163 12.81 5.67 -9.81
N LEU A 164 13.46 5.19 -8.77
CA LEU A 164 14.87 5.44 -8.54
C LEU A 164 15.65 4.35 -9.27
N VAL A 165 16.42 4.76 -10.27
CA VAL A 165 17.34 3.88 -10.98
C VAL A 165 18.77 4.23 -10.64
N VAL A 166 19.57 3.21 -10.37
CA VAL A 166 20.95 3.35 -9.91
C VAL A 166 21.82 2.37 -10.69
N THR A 167 23.04 2.78 -11.03
CA THR A 167 23.97 1.90 -11.73
C THR A 167 24.57 0.83 -10.81
N ALA A 168 24.51 -0.42 -11.25
CA ALA A 168 25.27 -1.55 -10.71
C ALA A 168 26.06 -2.20 -11.85
N ASP A 169 27.36 -2.41 -11.65
CA ASP A 169 28.28 -2.99 -12.66
C ASP A 169 28.24 -2.29 -14.03
N GLY A 170 27.97 -0.98 -14.04
CA GLY A 170 27.89 -0.16 -15.25
C GLY A 170 26.54 -0.22 -15.98
N GLU A 171 25.55 -0.94 -15.44
CA GLU A 171 24.19 -1.02 -15.99
C GLU A 171 23.18 -0.33 -15.07
N TRP A 172 22.17 0.35 -15.64
CA TRP A 172 21.07 0.92 -14.84
C TRP A 172 20.15 -0.18 -14.33
N ARG A 173 19.83 -0.13 -13.04
CA ARG A 173 18.93 -1.07 -12.36
C ARG A 173 17.92 -0.33 -11.50
N ILE A 174 16.76 -0.94 -11.28
CA ILE A 174 15.70 -0.40 -10.42
C ILE A 174 16.10 -0.59 -8.96
N LEU A 175 16.40 0.50 -8.25
CA LEU A 175 16.63 0.47 -6.80
C LEU A 175 15.30 0.59 -6.04
N TRP A 176 14.36 1.37 -6.57
CA TRP A 176 13.02 1.49 -6.01
C TRP A 176 12.01 1.94 -7.08
N GLN A 177 10.76 1.51 -6.97
CA GLN A 177 9.65 2.01 -7.77
C GLN A 177 8.44 2.25 -6.87
N GLY A 178 7.95 3.50 -6.85
CA GLY A 178 6.66 3.85 -6.29
C GLY A 178 5.63 4.01 -7.39
N VAL A 179 4.38 3.67 -7.09
CA VAL A 179 3.23 4.09 -7.90
C VAL A 179 2.90 5.53 -7.51
N GLU A 180 2.97 6.43 -8.48
CA GLU A 180 2.52 7.80 -8.31
C GLU A 180 1.05 7.84 -8.67
N THR A 181 0.23 8.11 -7.67
CA THR A 181 -1.18 8.37 -7.91
C THR A 181 -1.31 9.85 -8.32
N ASP A 182 -1.68 10.07 -9.58
CA ASP A 182 -2.41 11.30 -9.94
C ASP A 182 -3.60 11.34 -8.96
N ALA A 183 -3.66 12.32 -8.06
CA ALA A 183 -4.90 12.62 -7.38
C ALA A 183 -5.92 13.07 -8.45
N ALA A 184 -6.60 12.11 -9.08
CA ALA A 184 -7.59 12.32 -10.12
C ALA A 184 -8.62 11.17 -10.14
N SER A 185 -9.12 10.82 -8.96
CA SER A 185 -10.52 11.09 -8.70
C SER A 185 -10.51 11.86 -7.40
N ASP A 186 -11.20 12.99 -7.34
CA ASP A 186 -11.59 13.49 -6.02
C ASP A 186 -12.30 12.29 -5.35
N PRO A 187 -11.78 11.73 -4.25
CA PRO A 187 -12.62 10.90 -3.40
C PRO A 187 -13.87 11.73 -3.10
N PRO A 188 -15.07 11.12 -3.03
CA PRO A 188 -16.29 11.89 -2.79
C PRO A 188 -16.03 12.86 -1.66
N ALA A 189 -16.32 14.16 -1.88
CA ALA A 189 -16.10 15.21 -0.90
C ALA A 189 -16.53 14.66 0.46
N LEU A 190 -15.63 14.76 1.45
CA LEU A 190 -15.86 14.10 2.74
C LEU A 190 -17.27 14.39 3.20
N ARG A 191 -18.03 13.32 3.35
CA ARG A 191 -19.41 13.42 3.77
C ARG A 191 -19.42 14.04 5.17
N PRO A 192 -20.38 14.91 5.51
CA PRO A 192 -20.41 15.57 6.81
C PRO A 192 -20.39 14.55 7.94
N ARG A 193 -19.63 14.84 9.00
CA ARG A 193 -19.61 14.02 10.23
C ARG A 193 -21.04 13.93 10.74
N VAL A 194 -21.56 12.70 10.89
CA VAL A 194 -22.91 12.47 11.45
C VAL A 194 -22.82 12.24 12.95
N VAL A 195 -21.96 11.31 13.38
CA VAL A 195 -21.74 10.95 14.79
C VAL A 195 -20.54 11.70 15.34
N ASP A 196 -20.69 12.33 16.50
CA ASP A 196 -19.61 12.97 17.25
C ASP A 196 -19.04 12.02 18.31
N THR A 197 -19.90 11.41 19.13
CA THR A 197 -19.48 10.50 20.19
C THR A 197 -20.59 9.52 20.51
N VAL A 198 -20.22 8.30 20.87
CA VAL A 198 -21.12 7.31 21.48
C VAL A 198 -20.66 7.08 22.92
N SER A 199 -21.59 7.08 23.86
CA SER A 199 -21.31 6.83 25.27
C SER A 199 -22.26 5.79 25.81
N VAL A 200 -21.73 4.62 26.17
CA VAL A 200 -22.46 3.53 26.78
C VAL A 200 -22.56 3.77 28.29
N THR A 201 -23.72 3.50 28.88
CA THR A 201 -23.90 3.60 30.34
C THR A 201 -23.08 2.55 31.09
N ASP A 202 -22.72 2.82 32.34
CA ASP A 202 -21.89 1.93 33.15
C ASP A 202 -22.47 0.51 33.32
N ASP A 203 -23.79 0.37 33.20
CA ASP A 203 -24.50 -0.91 33.26
C ASP A 203 -24.62 -1.62 31.90
N GLY A 204 -24.10 -1.02 30.83
CA GLY A 204 -24.15 -1.56 29.47
C GLY A 204 -25.53 -1.52 28.81
N GLY A 205 -26.56 -1.03 29.49
CA GLY A 205 -27.95 -1.18 29.06
C GLY A 205 -28.46 -0.12 28.08
N SER A 206 -27.67 0.93 27.81
CA SER A 206 -28.05 1.97 26.85
C SER A 206 -26.82 2.72 26.30
N ALA A 207 -26.99 3.35 25.14
CA ALA A 207 -26.00 4.26 24.57
C ALA A 207 -26.62 5.62 24.22
N ASP A 208 -25.96 6.70 24.62
CA ASP A 208 -26.20 8.05 24.10
C ASP A 208 -25.31 8.27 22.86
N VAL A 209 -25.96 8.44 21.71
CA VAL A 209 -25.33 8.74 20.42
C VAL A 209 -25.48 10.23 20.15
N ARG A 210 -24.38 10.96 20.31
CA ARG A 210 -24.31 12.39 20.07
C ARG A 210 -24.02 12.67 18.61
N PHE A 211 -24.85 13.49 17.97
CA PHE A 211 -24.64 13.93 16.60
C PHE A 211 -23.68 15.11 16.54
N ALA A 212 -22.91 15.19 15.45
CA ALA A 212 -22.07 16.35 15.21
C ALA A 212 -22.91 17.57 14.83
N GLU A 213 -22.49 18.77 15.24
CA GLU A 213 -23.15 20.02 14.85
C GLU A 213 -23.14 20.26 13.33
N SER A 214 -22.18 19.63 12.64
CA SER A 214 -22.07 19.64 11.18
C SER A 214 -22.94 18.61 10.48
N ALA A 215 -23.71 17.79 11.20
CA ALA A 215 -24.50 16.72 10.62
C ALA A 215 -25.54 17.31 9.64
N PRO A 216 -25.69 16.73 8.43
CA PRO A 216 -26.60 17.24 7.43
C PRO A 216 -28.05 17.02 7.86
N ALA A 217 -28.96 17.85 7.37
CA ALA A 217 -30.38 17.52 7.42
C ALA A 217 -30.66 16.29 6.54
N GLY A 218 -31.46 15.36 7.05
CA GLY A 218 -31.72 14.06 6.43
C GLY A 218 -31.97 13.01 7.49
N THR A 219 -32.67 11.93 7.12
CA THR A 219 -32.96 10.83 8.03
C THR A 219 -31.68 10.13 8.45
N VAL A 220 -31.43 10.15 9.76
CA VAL A 220 -30.41 9.38 10.46
C VAL A 220 -31.13 8.42 11.39
N THR A 221 -30.78 7.14 11.31
CA THR A 221 -31.31 6.08 12.17
C THR A 221 -30.18 5.49 12.98
N VAL A 222 -30.37 5.45 14.30
CA VAL A 222 -29.51 4.77 15.27
C VAL A 222 -30.24 3.51 15.72
N ALA A 223 -29.62 2.36 15.53
CA ALA A 223 -30.20 1.07 15.89
C ALA A 223 -29.23 0.25 16.76
N SER A 224 -29.80 -0.48 17.72
CA SER A 224 -29.19 -1.63 18.38
C SER A 224 -29.63 -2.90 17.64
N THR A 225 -28.68 -3.79 17.35
CA THR A 225 -28.96 -5.02 16.62
C THR A 225 -29.55 -6.10 17.53
N SER A 226 -28.99 -6.32 18.72
CA SER A 226 -29.37 -7.40 19.64
C SER A 226 -30.60 -7.03 20.47
N ALA A 227 -30.63 -5.85 21.09
CA ALA A 227 -31.82 -5.39 21.81
C ALA A 227 -32.97 -5.00 20.86
N GLY A 228 -32.63 -4.63 19.62
CA GLY A 228 -33.61 -4.32 18.57
C GLY A 228 -34.29 -2.96 18.76
N ASP A 229 -33.68 -2.06 19.52
CA ASP A 229 -34.15 -0.69 19.68
C ASP A 229 -33.66 0.21 18.54
N GLU A 230 -34.50 1.17 18.13
CA GLU A 230 -34.22 2.03 16.99
C GLU A 230 -34.81 3.43 17.19
N VAL A 231 -33.99 4.45 16.94
CA VAL A 231 -34.41 5.86 16.95
C VAL A 231 -33.99 6.54 15.66
N ALA A 232 -34.92 7.26 15.03
CA ALA A 232 -34.67 8.03 13.81
C ALA A 232 -34.92 9.53 14.02
N THR A 233 -34.14 10.36 13.35
CA THR A 233 -34.30 11.82 13.30
C THR A 233 -33.98 12.36 11.91
N ASP A 234 -34.74 13.36 11.45
CA ASP A 234 -34.47 14.04 10.17
C ASP A 234 -33.59 15.30 10.35
N THR A 235 -33.36 15.70 11.60
CA THR A 235 -32.59 16.90 11.97
C THR A 235 -31.56 16.55 13.06
N PRO A 236 -30.54 15.74 12.74
CA PRO A 236 -29.58 15.24 13.72
C PRO A 236 -28.85 16.35 14.47
N ALA A 237 -28.42 17.42 13.79
CA ALA A 237 -27.73 18.55 14.41
C ALA A 237 -28.62 19.28 15.43
N ASP A 238 -29.92 19.43 15.17
CA ASP A 238 -30.87 20.07 16.09
C ASP A 238 -31.26 19.15 17.26
N ALA A 239 -31.32 17.83 17.01
CA ALA A 239 -31.60 16.83 18.04
C ALA A 239 -30.46 16.75 19.08
N GLY A 240 -29.22 16.91 18.62
CA GLY A 240 -28.02 16.92 19.46
C GLY A 240 -27.57 15.52 19.90
N SER A 241 -28.46 14.72 20.50
CA SER A 241 -28.22 13.30 20.77
C SER A 241 -29.52 12.49 20.78
N VAL A 242 -29.38 11.17 20.66
CA VAL A 242 -30.45 10.19 20.87
C VAL A 242 -29.93 9.07 21.75
N THR A 243 -30.82 8.44 22.49
CA THR A 243 -30.51 7.27 23.31
C THR A 243 -31.17 6.04 22.71
N VAL A 244 -30.43 4.94 22.67
CA VAL A 244 -30.97 3.61 22.34
C VAL A 244 -30.69 2.63 23.47
N ASP A 245 -31.62 1.71 23.70
CA ASP A 245 -31.43 0.58 24.62
C ASP A 245 -30.47 -0.45 23.99
N LEU A 246 -29.64 -1.07 24.82
CA LEU A 246 -28.65 -2.09 24.42
C LEU A 246 -28.85 -3.38 25.20
N ASP A 247 -28.37 -4.49 24.63
CA ASP A 247 -28.12 -5.72 25.38
C ASP A 247 -26.88 -5.53 26.28
N PRO A 248 -27.01 -5.62 27.62
CA PRO A 248 -25.89 -5.40 28.54
C PRO A 248 -24.79 -6.46 28.44
N ASP A 249 -25.07 -7.64 27.87
CA ASP A 249 -24.04 -8.66 27.62
C ASP A 249 -23.17 -8.32 26.39
N GLY A 250 -23.66 -7.45 25.50
CA GLY A 250 -22.98 -6.97 24.31
C GLY A 250 -23.93 -6.78 23.14
N ASP A 251 -23.78 -5.66 22.43
CA ASP A 251 -24.63 -5.27 21.31
C ASP A 251 -23.82 -4.70 20.15
N GLU A 252 -24.48 -4.43 19.01
CA GLU A 252 -23.94 -3.64 17.91
C GLU A 252 -24.80 -2.40 17.71
N ILE A 253 -24.15 -1.23 17.78
CA ILE A 253 -24.75 0.06 17.46
C ILE A 253 -24.44 0.34 15.99
N VAL A 254 -25.48 0.51 15.18
CA VAL A 254 -25.36 0.90 13.77
C VAL A 254 -26.05 2.23 13.56
N VAL A 255 -25.31 3.22 13.06
CA VAL A 255 -25.89 4.49 12.60
C VAL A 255 -25.91 4.49 11.09
N THR A 256 -27.11 4.60 10.52
CA THR A 256 -27.33 4.75 9.09
C THR A 256 -27.78 6.17 8.77
N ALA A 257 -27.32 6.69 7.64
CA ALA A 257 -27.72 7.99 7.15
C ALA A 257 -27.90 7.95 5.64
N THR A 258 -28.82 8.75 5.11
CA THR A 258 -28.86 9.02 3.67
C THR A 258 -27.77 10.02 3.32
N VAL A 259 -26.85 9.58 2.48
CA VAL A 259 -25.78 10.42 2.02
C VAL A 259 -25.69 10.32 0.51
N ASP A 260 -25.60 11.45 -0.20
CA ASP A 260 -25.64 11.56 -1.68
C ASP A 260 -26.78 10.73 -2.32
N GLY A 261 -27.92 10.69 -1.63
CA GLY A 261 -29.11 9.95 -2.09
C GLY A 261 -29.10 8.45 -1.80
N GLU A 262 -28.05 7.92 -1.16
CA GLU A 262 -27.93 6.51 -0.79
C GLU A 262 -27.93 6.36 0.73
N THR A 263 -28.81 5.50 1.26
CA THR A 263 -28.80 5.14 2.68
C THR A 263 -27.75 4.08 2.94
N ARG A 264 -26.79 4.38 3.83
CA ARG A 264 -25.70 3.47 4.19
C ARG A 264 -25.30 3.61 5.66
N PRO A 265 -24.62 2.60 6.25
CA PRO A 265 -23.94 2.75 7.53
C PRO A 265 -22.86 3.84 7.45
N VAL A 266 -22.84 4.71 8.45
CA VAL A 266 -21.85 5.79 8.62
C VAL A 266 -21.12 5.69 9.96
N TYR A 267 -21.64 4.86 10.87
CA TYR A 267 -20.98 4.47 12.11
C TYR A 267 -21.39 3.04 12.47
N ARG A 268 -20.45 2.27 13.02
CA ARG A 268 -20.68 0.96 13.59
C ARG A 268 -19.73 0.74 14.75
N GLU A 269 -20.24 0.25 15.88
CA GLU A 269 -19.44 -0.15 17.05
C GLU A 269 -20.10 -1.34 17.76
N ARG A 270 -19.29 -2.31 18.18
CA ARG A 270 -19.71 -3.40 19.08
C ARG A 270 -19.41 -3.04 20.54
N THR A 271 -20.30 -3.42 21.45
CA THR A 271 -20.23 -3.08 22.88
C THR A 271 -20.12 -4.33 23.76
N GLY A 272 -19.88 -4.14 25.06
CA GLY A 272 -19.86 -5.22 26.04
C GLY A 272 -18.84 -6.31 25.71
N ALA A 273 -19.23 -7.58 25.82
CA ALA A 273 -18.36 -8.72 25.51
C ALA A 273 -18.07 -8.89 24.01
N MET A 274 -18.80 -8.18 23.13
CA MET A 274 -18.60 -8.21 21.67
C MET A 274 -17.61 -7.15 21.18
N ARG A 275 -17.14 -6.27 22.07
CA ARG A 275 -16.29 -5.13 21.72
C ARG A 275 -14.93 -5.60 21.19
N ILE A 276 -14.57 -5.11 20.00
CA ILE A 276 -13.27 -5.41 19.35
C ILE A 276 -12.41 -4.16 19.24
N VAL A 277 -13.00 -3.02 18.91
CA VAL A 277 -12.30 -1.72 18.86
C VAL A 277 -12.63 -0.95 20.13
N ASP A 278 -11.60 -0.54 20.86
CA ASP A 278 -11.75 0.26 22.09
C ASP A 278 -11.79 1.76 21.76
N GLU A 279 -10.88 2.22 20.90
CA GLU A 279 -10.84 3.60 20.44
C GLU A 279 -10.00 3.73 19.16
N ILE A 280 -10.19 4.82 18.41
CA ILE A 280 -9.33 5.20 17.31
C ILE A 280 -8.63 6.53 17.64
N ARG A 281 -7.30 6.49 17.73
CA ARG A 281 -6.49 7.67 18.02
C ARG A 281 -5.87 8.19 16.74
N VAL A 282 -6.17 9.44 16.38
CA VAL A 282 -5.52 10.10 15.25
C VAL A 282 -4.21 10.72 15.70
N GLN A 283 -3.15 10.45 14.95
CA GLN A 283 -1.84 11.05 15.14
C GLN A 283 -1.49 11.89 13.92
N VAL A 284 -1.43 13.20 14.14
CA VAL A 284 -0.91 14.15 13.17
C VAL A 284 0.61 14.18 13.32
N PRO A 285 1.37 13.99 12.23
CA PRO A 285 2.81 14.04 12.32
C PRO A 285 3.28 15.46 12.63
N GLU A 286 4.27 15.61 13.51
CA GLU A 286 4.88 16.91 13.82
C GLU A 286 5.62 17.51 12.62
N ASN A 287 5.93 16.69 11.61
CA ASN A 287 6.59 17.08 10.37
C ASN A 287 5.75 16.62 9.18
N ALA A 288 5.39 17.56 8.30
CA ALA A 288 4.59 17.30 7.10
C ALA A 288 5.22 16.31 6.10
N ASN A 289 6.53 16.03 6.24
CA ASN A 289 7.25 15.04 5.43
C ASN A 289 7.30 13.64 6.07
N ASN A 290 6.52 13.39 7.11
CA ASN A 290 6.44 12.07 7.72
C ASN A 290 5.88 11.06 6.69
N PRO A 291 6.59 9.94 6.42
CA PRO A 291 6.22 9.00 5.37
C PRO A 291 4.93 8.21 5.68
N TRP A 292 4.48 8.22 6.94
CA TRP A 292 3.20 7.68 7.38
C TRP A 292 2.03 8.66 7.20
N GLY A 293 2.30 9.94 6.90
CA GLY A 293 1.29 11.00 6.90
C GLY A 293 0.55 11.09 8.24
N THR A 294 -0.70 11.53 8.19
CA THR A 294 -1.63 11.37 9.33
C THR A 294 -2.00 9.90 9.44
N THR A 295 -1.93 9.35 10.66
CA THR A 295 -2.33 7.95 10.91
C THR A 295 -3.47 7.86 11.91
N ALA A 296 -4.26 6.82 11.76
CA ALA A 296 -5.19 6.36 12.79
C ALA A 296 -4.63 5.09 13.43
N ARG A 297 -4.52 5.10 14.75
CA ARG A 297 -4.23 3.92 15.55
C ARG A 297 -5.54 3.38 16.11
N VAL A 298 -6.00 2.27 15.55
CA VAL A 298 -7.13 1.49 16.05
C VAL A 298 -6.64 0.69 17.24
N VAL A 299 -7.03 1.05 18.45
CA VAL A 299 -6.73 0.31 19.67
C VAL A 299 -7.79 -0.76 19.83
N THR A 300 -7.36 -2.00 20.05
CA THR A 300 -8.28 -3.13 20.23
C THR A 300 -8.64 -3.32 21.70
N ALA A 301 -9.87 -3.74 21.95
CA ALA A 301 -10.27 -4.26 23.26
C ALA A 301 -9.61 -5.63 23.50
N GLU A 302 -9.72 -6.16 24.72
CA GLU A 302 -9.32 -7.55 24.98
C GLU A 302 -10.38 -8.50 24.37
N PHE A 303 -10.00 -9.25 23.34
CA PHE A 303 -10.83 -10.29 22.72
C PHE A 303 -9.96 -11.48 22.27
N GLU A 304 -10.58 -12.66 22.14
CA GLU A 304 -9.91 -13.87 21.66
C GLU A 304 -10.47 -14.24 20.29
N SER A 305 -9.59 -14.42 19.30
CA SER A 305 -9.93 -14.87 17.95
C SER A 305 -8.69 -15.40 17.25
N ASP A 306 -8.81 -16.56 16.61
CA ASP A 306 -7.76 -17.13 15.74
C ASP A 306 -7.85 -16.62 14.29
N GLY A 307 -8.85 -15.79 13.96
CA GLY A 307 -9.05 -15.18 12.64
C GLY A 307 -8.07 -14.05 12.29
N SER A 308 -8.41 -13.24 11.29
CA SER A 308 -7.62 -12.06 10.90
C SER A 308 -8.40 -10.77 11.14
N LEU A 309 -7.76 -9.76 11.75
CA LEU A 309 -8.34 -8.43 11.93
C LEU A 309 -7.67 -7.45 10.98
N ARG A 310 -8.46 -6.77 10.15
CA ARG A 310 -8.00 -5.80 9.14
C ARG A 310 -8.61 -4.44 9.43
N ALA A 311 -7.81 -3.38 9.33
CA ALA A 311 -8.28 -1.99 9.32
C ALA A 311 -7.92 -1.34 7.99
N GLU A 312 -8.86 -0.61 7.41
CA GLU A 312 -8.68 0.11 6.14
C GLU A 312 -9.24 1.53 6.24
N SER A 313 -8.67 2.42 5.43
CA SER A 313 -9.11 3.80 5.26
C SER A 313 -9.77 3.96 3.89
N THR A 314 -10.91 4.62 3.81
CA THR A 314 -11.68 4.70 2.56
C THR A 314 -11.10 5.71 1.57
N ARG A 315 -10.45 6.77 2.06
CA ARG A 315 -9.92 7.87 1.23
C ARG A 315 -8.42 7.75 0.99
N ALA A 316 -7.62 7.52 2.02
CA ALA A 316 -6.19 7.33 1.86
C ALA A 316 -5.85 5.97 1.23
N GLY A 317 -6.76 4.99 1.32
CA GLY A 317 -6.54 3.64 0.80
C GLY A 317 -5.49 2.84 1.57
N GLY A 318 -5.02 3.36 2.71
CA GLY A 318 -4.17 2.62 3.62
C GLY A 318 -4.93 1.45 4.22
N GLU A 319 -4.26 0.31 4.36
CA GLU A 319 -4.77 -0.88 5.01
C GLU A 319 -3.67 -1.59 5.80
N ASN A 320 -4.06 -2.28 6.88
CA ASN A 320 -3.19 -3.19 7.61
C ASN A 320 -4.01 -4.32 8.22
N ALA A 321 -3.41 -5.49 8.35
CA ALA A 321 -4.05 -6.66 8.95
C ALA A 321 -3.11 -7.38 9.92
N ILE A 322 -3.70 -8.02 10.93
CA ILE A 322 -3.01 -8.83 11.93
C ILE A 322 -3.66 -10.22 11.97
N ASP A 323 -2.83 -11.24 12.02
CA ASP A 323 -3.20 -12.64 12.17
C ASP A 323 -2.24 -13.31 13.20
N PRO A 324 -2.76 -13.94 14.26
CA PRO A 324 -4.18 -14.04 14.61
C PRO A 324 -4.72 -12.72 15.19
N ALA A 325 -6.01 -12.46 15.01
CA ALA A 325 -6.70 -11.24 15.44
C ALA A 325 -6.57 -11.01 16.96
N GLY A 326 -6.65 -12.06 17.76
CA GLY A 326 -6.50 -11.99 19.22
C GLY A 326 -5.09 -11.58 19.69
N ALA A 327 -4.09 -11.54 18.80
CA ALA A 327 -2.77 -11.00 19.11
C ALA A 327 -2.67 -9.47 18.90
N ALA A 328 -3.68 -8.85 18.27
CA ALA A 328 -3.69 -7.42 18.00
C ALA A 328 -3.89 -6.65 19.31
N ASN A 329 -2.96 -5.73 19.60
CA ASN A 329 -3.14 -4.69 20.62
C ASN A 329 -3.54 -3.34 19.99
N TYR A 330 -3.20 -3.17 18.71
CA TYR A 330 -3.61 -2.06 17.88
C TYR A 330 -3.29 -2.37 16.41
N ILE A 331 -3.97 -1.68 15.49
CA ILE A 331 -3.66 -1.62 14.06
C ILE A 331 -3.42 -0.16 13.69
N VAL A 332 -2.37 0.13 12.90
CA VAL A 332 -2.10 1.48 12.40
C VAL A 332 -2.46 1.54 10.93
N VAL A 333 -3.29 2.50 10.56
CA VAL A 333 -3.66 2.75 9.18
C VAL A 333 -3.39 4.22 8.83
N GLN A 334 -2.86 4.46 7.63
CA GLN A 334 -2.70 5.82 7.12
C GLN A 334 -4.08 6.39 6.78
N ILE A 335 -4.33 7.64 7.13
CA ILE A 335 -5.59 8.34 6.85
C ILE A 335 -5.33 9.65 6.12
N HIS A 336 -6.34 10.13 5.40
CA HIS A 336 -6.24 11.39 4.68
C HIS A 336 -6.21 12.60 5.64
N ASP A 337 -5.46 13.66 5.29
CA ASP A 337 -5.28 14.87 6.11
C ASP A 337 -6.57 15.68 6.31
N GLY A 338 -7.49 15.66 5.34
CA GLY A 338 -8.84 16.18 5.49
C GLY A 338 -9.79 15.34 6.37
N GLY A 339 -9.37 14.15 6.82
CA GLY A 339 -10.20 13.14 7.48
C GLY A 339 -10.56 11.96 6.59
N ASP A 340 -10.96 10.85 7.21
CA ASP A 340 -11.16 9.54 6.56
C ASP A 340 -12.25 8.71 7.28
N GLU A 341 -12.80 7.68 6.63
CA GLU A 341 -13.57 6.63 7.32
C GLU A 341 -12.62 5.44 7.55
N VAL A 342 -12.44 5.04 8.82
CA VAL A 342 -11.73 3.83 9.18
C VAL A 342 -12.73 2.70 9.34
N VAL A 343 -12.53 1.62 8.58
CA VAL A 343 -13.36 0.42 8.60
C VAL A 343 -12.51 -0.73 9.14
N VAL A 344 -13.04 -1.44 10.12
CA VAL A 344 -12.38 -2.61 10.71
C VAL A 344 -13.20 -3.84 10.39
N THR A 345 -12.55 -4.85 9.82
CA THR A 345 -13.16 -6.13 9.47
C THR A 345 -12.48 -7.27 10.21
N LEU A 346 -13.28 -8.22 10.66
CA LEU A 346 -12.83 -9.48 11.25
C LEU A 346 -13.16 -10.60 10.27
N THR A 347 -12.16 -11.44 9.97
CA THR A 347 -12.32 -12.64 9.17
C THR A 347 -12.09 -13.87 10.02
N GLU A 348 -13.14 -14.66 10.26
CA GLU A 348 -13.10 -15.92 11.03
C GLU A 348 -13.79 -17.03 10.24
N ASP A 349 -13.22 -18.23 10.23
CA ASP A 349 -13.76 -19.40 9.51
C ASP A 349 -14.11 -19.16 8.02
N GLY A 350 -13.43 -18.20 7.39
CA GLY A 350 -13.64 -17.82 5.99
C GLY A 350 -14.80 -16.84 5.77
N GLU A 351 -15.50 -16.43 6.82
CA GLU A 351 -16.51 -15.37 6.79
C GLU A 351 -15.86 -14.05 7.20
N THR A 352 -16.23 -12.94 6.53
CA THR A 352 -15.69 -11.61 6.81
C THR A 352 -16.83 -10.68 7.19
N GLU A 353 -16.66 -9.98 8.30
CA GLU A 353 -17.66 -9.07 8.86
C GLU A 353 -17.03 -7.71 9.21
N GLU A 354 -17.75 -6.62 8.93
CA GLU A 354 -17.39 -5.28 9.41
C GLU A 354 -17.77 -5.16 10.90
N VAL A 355 -16.78 -4.99 11.76
CA VAL A 355 -16.97 -4.94 13.22
C VAL A 355 -16.89 -3.52 13.78
N HIS A 356 -16.33 -2.58 13.01
CA HIS A 356 -16.28 -1.16 13.37
C HIS A 356 -16.24 -0.28 12.12
N ARG A 357 -16.88 0.88 12.18
CA ARG A 357 -16.75 1.94 11.18
C ARG A 357 -16.87 3.29 11.88
N GLU A 358 -15.88 4.15 11.67
CA GLU A 358 -15.87 5.47 12.28
C GLU A 358 -15.19 6.49 11.37
N ARG A 359 -15.73 7.71 11.35
CA ARG A 359 -15.10 8.85 10.68
C ARG A 359 -14.11 9.52 11.63
N VAL A 360 -12.87 9.63 11.19
CA VAL A 360 -11.76 10.23 11.93
C VAL A 360 -11.21 11.45 11.21
N ALA A 361 -10.71 12.41 11.97
CA ALA A 361 -10.05 13.61 11.45
C ALA A 361 -8.88 14.02 12.36
N PRO A 362 -7.82 14.63 11.81
CA PRO A 362 -6.65 15.10 12.57
C PRO A 362 -6.93 16.23 13.55
#